data_AF-A0A7M3Z1C9-F1
#
_entry.id   AF-A0A7M3Z1C9-F1
#
_cell.length_a   1.000
_cell.length_b   1.000
_cell.length_c   1.000
_cell.angle_alpha   90.00
_cell.angle_beta   90.00
_cell.angle_gamma   90.00
#
_symmetry.space_group_name_H-M   'P 1'
#
loop_
_entity.id
_entity.type
_entity.pdbx_description
1 polymer ?
#
loop_
_entity_poly.entity_id
_entity_poly.type
_entity_poly.pdbx_seq_one_letter_code
_entity_poly.pdbx_strand_id
1 'polypeptide(L)'
;MIEFNNSQRLGLDLDRHIALDAGAGTGKTTVMAERYVQHLIASDQRATHLTPCGPRAPLSGHGSLRAPKRERTSMEAWPGLLPSEVVAITFTRKSAAELKARIRHRVALTRALPPDEEDVDGVFDPRLRNEGDVEMLLSGLDEAPISTIDAFLSQLVQPYIDLVALYPSNQQVSEERKPLMVQDTLHAVWRIRSVEDAREAGVLNHHQAFLDARNRLVSRLGGQDQAEIVLGGLLDRSLFVEQSHRSMIQRAEAMNLGWSGRGPAPVDVLLNTIAEPVEGLLDDFIVQFHQRLNAWVQEFLLYRPQCVEPAEADTDLTRFNHLTRLATGTLPLQPGERLAWFWKALLGIATASGLVKPECTFFPRDLLPNGDGWPSGLLSKSRAKGIGKDDKAALYDRALGHISQLRRMLNSATGKLIRLLARSAFLLNPGDGFDGMPLDSVLRLDPLDDPLPAAPSERGMYVSANLQTQVLSDLLVIHTACSQILARRKS
;
A
#
# COMPACT_ATOMS: atom_id res chain seq x y z
N MET A 1 -26.31 -36.59 19.46
CA MET A 1 -25.50 -35.46 19.97
C MET A 1 -24.19 -35.38 19.18
N ILE A 2 -23.84 -34.23 18.60
CA ILE A 2 -22.58 -34.09 17.85
C ILE A 2 -21.42 -34.03 18.85
N GLU A 3 -20.50 -34.99 18.79
CA GLU A 3 -19.35 -35.03 19.70
C GLU A 3 -18.24 -34.11 19.18
N PHE A 4 -18.06 -32.96 19.84
CA PHE A 4 -16.99 -32.02 19.53
C PHE A 4 -15.72 -32.35 20.30
N ASN A 5 -14.57 -32.29 19.63
CA ASN A 5 -13.26 -32.36 20.29
C ASN A 5 -12.96 -31.05 21.07
N ASN A 6 -11.91 -31.05 21.89
CA ASN A 6 -11.56 -29.90 22.74
C ASN A 6 -11.39 -28.59 21.94
N SER A 7 -10.69 -28.62 20.80
CA SER A 7 -10.48 -27.45 19.95
C SER A 7 -11.78 -26.94 19.33
N GLN A 8 -12.67 -27.84 18.92
CA GLN A 8 -13.98 -27.50 18.37
C GLN A 8 -14.89 -26.89 19.44
N ARG A 9 -14.87 -27.41 20.68
CA ARG A 9 -15.59 -26.84 21.83
C ARG A 9 -15.16 -25.41 22.14
N LEU A 10 -13.86 -25.13 22.10
CA LEU A 10 -13.34 -23.76 22.26
C LEU A 10 -13.88 -22.81 21.18
N GLY A 11 -14.13 -23.31 19.98
CA GLY A 11 -14.73 -22.54 18.89
C GLY A 11 -16.20 -22.17 19.09
N LEU A 12 -16.90 -22.78 20.05
CA LEU A 12 -18.31 -22.50 20.37
C LEU A 12 -18.51 -21.38 21.40
N ASP A 13 -17.42 -20.84 21.95
CA ASP A 13 -17.50 -19.77 22.95
C ASP A 13 -18.06 -18.47 22.33
N LEU A 14 -19.09 -17.91 22.96
CA LEU A 14 -19.82 -16.73 22.48
C LEU A 14 -19.34 -15.41 23.12
N ASP A 15 -18.46 -15.48 24.13
CA ASP A 15 -18.09 -14.32 24.96
C ASP A 15 -16.81 -13.62 24.51
N ARG A 16 -16.16 -14.14 23.48
CA ARG A 16 -14.92 -13.58 22.94
C ARG A 16 -14.86 -13.57 21.41
N HIS A 17 -14.02 -12.69 20.89
CA HIS A 17 -13.58 -12.76 19.50
C HIS A 17 -12.62 -13.95 19.35
N ILE A 18 -12.88 -14.82 18.36
CA ILE A 18 -12.11 -16.06 18.17
C ILE A 18 -11.60 -16.11 16.73
N ALA A 19 -10.30 -16.30 16.59
CA ALA A 19 -9.68 -16.72 15.35
C ALA A 19 -9.45 -18.24 15.41
N LEU A 20 -10.00 -18.98 14.44
CA LEU A 20 -9.84 -20.43 14.34
C LEU A 20 -8.91 -20.75 13.16
N ASP A 21 -7.73 -21.28 13.44
CA ASP A 21 -6.88 -21.90 12.44
C ASP A 21 -7.15 -23.42 12.44
N ALA A 22 -7.50 -23.95 11.28
CA ALA A 22 -7.91 -25.33 11.14
C ALA A 22 -7.66 -25.86 9.72
N GLY A 23 -7.04 -27.03 9.63
CA GLY A 23 -6.76 -27.73 8.37
C GLY A 23 -8.01 -28.18 7.61
N ALA A 24 -7.83 -28.68 6.39
CA ALA A 24 -8.94 -29.25 5.60
C ALA A 24 -9.58 -30.45 6.33
N GLY A 25 -10.90 -30.62 6.20
CA GLY A 25 -11.62 -31.78 6.77
C GLY A 25 -11.82 -31.79 8.29
N THR A 26 -11.35 -30.79 9.02
CA THR A 26 -11.41 -30.71 10.51
C THR A 26 -12.79 -30.33 11.10
N GLY A 27 -13.82 -30.22 10.26
CA GLY A 27 -15.18 -29.87 10.70
C GLY A 27 -15.44 -28.38 10.95
N LYS A 28 -14.62 -27.47 10.40
CA LYS A 28 -14.79 -26.00 10.53
C LYS A 28 -16.23 -25.53 10.32
N THR A 29 -16.84 -25.93 9.21
CA THR A 29 -18.21 -25.53 8.85
C THR A 29 -19.24 -26.07 9.84
N THR A 30 -19.02 -27.26 10.40
CA THR A 30 -19.89 -27.83 11.45
C THR A 30 -19.81 -27.01 12.73
N VAL A 31 -18.60 -26.63 13.16
CA VAL A 31 -18.41 -25.75 14.34
C VAL A 31 -19.05 -24.39 14.11
N MET A 32 -18.90 -23.80 12.92
CA MET A 32 -19.55 -22.53 12.58
C MET A 32 -21.07 -22.62 12.63
N ALA A 33 -21.64 -23.68 12.06
CA ALA A 33 -23.09 -23.89 12.08
C ALA A 33 -23.61 -24.09 13.51
N GLU A 34 -22.92 -24.90 14.33
CA GLU A 34 -23.28 -25.08 15.74
C GLU A 34 -23.17 -23.76 16.50
N ARG A 35 -22.07 -23.01 16.34
CA ARG A 35 -21.89 -21.71 17.00
C ARG A 35 -22.99 -20.72 16.62
N TYR A 36 -23.41 -20.70 15.35
CA TYR A 36 -24.54 -19.89 14.92
C TYR A 36 -25.82 -20.26 15.67
N VAL A 37 -26.12 -21.56 15.82
CA VAL A 37 -27.28 -22.03 16.60
C VAL A 37 -27.15 -21.67 18.08
N GLN A 38 -25.95 -21.76 18.66
CA GLN A 38 -25.70 -21.32 20.03
C GLN A 38 -25.98 -19.82 20.21
N HIS A 39 -25.63 -18.97 19.25
CA HIS A 39 -26.01 -17.55 19.25
C HIS A 39 -27.54 -17.32 19.22
N LEU A 40 -28.30 -18.21 18.57
CA LEU A 40 -29.76 -18.10 18.55
C LEU A 40 -30.40 -18.46 19.89
N ILE A 41 -29.91 -19.52 20.55
CA ILE A 41 -30.57 -20.14 21.71
C ILE A 41 -30.04 -19.59 23.05
N ALA A 42 -28.76 -19.17 23.12
CA ALA A 42 -28.17 -18.66 24.35
C ALA A 42 -28.73 -17.27 24.70
N SER A 43 -29.40 -17.17 25.85
CA SER A 43 -29.88 -15.89 26.38
C SER A 43 -28.74 -15.01 26.91
N ASP A 44 -27.77 -15.64 27.57
CA ASP A 44 -26.61 -14.98 28.14
C ASP A 44 -25.40 -15.17 27.22
N GLN A 45 -25.00 -14.09 26.56
CA GLN A 45 -23.86 -14.04 25.65
C GLN A 45 -23.39 -12.60 25.51
N ARG A 46 -22.10 -12.39 25.25
CA ARG A 46 -21.55 -11.03 25.03
C ARG A 46 -22.37 -10.14 24.09
N ALA A 47 -22.93 -10.69 23.01
CA ALA A 47 -23.71 -9.92 22.04
C ALA A 47 -25.01 -9.35 22.63
N THR A 48 -25.74 -10.11 23.45
CA THR A 48 -27.01 -9.66 24.06
C THR A 48 -26.79 -8.57 25.12
N HIS A 49 -25.58 -8.47 25.69
CA HIS A 49 -25.20 -7.39 26.62
C HIS A 49 -24.63 -6.14 25.97
N LEU A 50 -23.88 -6.29 24.87
CA LEU A 50 -23.11 -5.19 24.28
C LEU A 50 -23.77 -4.53 23.08
N THR A 51 -24.69 -5.22 22.40
CA THR A 51 -25.33 -4.70 21.19
C THR A 51 -26.81 -4.41 21.43
N PRO A 52 -27.35 -3.30 20.90
CA PRO A 52 -28.78 -3.06 20.97
C PRO A 52 -29.52 -4.14 20.16
N CYS A 53 -30.71 -4.52 20.63
CA CYS A 53 -31.57 -5.43 19.87
C CYS A 53 -31.93 -4.81 18.51
N GLY A 54 -31.97 -5.65 17.48
CA GLY A 54 -32.42 -5.23 16.16
C GLY A 54 -33.93 -4.94 16.14
N PRO A 55 -34.47 -4.43 15.02
CA PRO A 55 -35.92 -4.31 14.86
C PRO A 55 -36.57 -5.71 14.83
N ARG A 56 -37.29 -6.06 15.90
CA ARG A 56 -37.97 -7.37 16.06
C ARG A 56 -39.46 -7.31 15.71
N ALA A 57 -39.80 -6.57 14.65
CA ALA A 57 -41.18 -6.42 14.21
C ALA A 57 -41.70 -7.73 13.57
N PRO A 58 -42.92 -8.19 13.92
CA PRO A 58 -43.48 -9.38 13.32
C PRO A 58 -43.75 -9.15 11.82
N LEU A 59 -43.29 -10.10 10.98
CA LEU A 59 -43.56 -10.11 9.55
C LEU A 59 -45.08 -10.09 9.32
N SER A 60 -45.59 -8.99 8.77
CA SER A 60 -46.99 -8.90 8.33
C SER A 60 -47.11 -9.50 6.92
N GLY A 61 -47.52 -10.76 6.83
CA GLY A 61 -47.70 -11.45 5.55
C GLY A 61 -48.47 -12.77 5.71
N HIS A 62 -49.22 -13.16 4.67
CA HIS A 62 -50.09 -14.35 4.63
C HIS A 62 -49.32 -15.68 4.50
N GLY A 63 -48.14 -15.78 5.12
CA GLY A 63 -47.30 -16.99 5.20
C GLY A 63 -47.40 -17.62 6.57
N SER A 64 -48.50 -18.32 6.80
CA SER A 64 -48.94 -18.92 8.07
C SER A 64 -47.84 -19.70 8.83
N LEU A 65 -47.29 -19.07 9.86
CA LEU A 65 -46.78 -19.76 11.06
C LEU A 65 -47.88 -20.72 11.58
N ARG A 66 -47.59 -22.02 11.67
CA ARG A 66 -48.61 -23.08 11.85
C ARG A 66 -49.01 -23.35 13.30
N ALA A 67 -48.12 -23.10 14.25
CA ALA A 67 -48.38 -23.27 15.68
C ALA A 67 -49.03 -22.03 16.31
N PRO A 68 -50.02 -22.22 17.21
CA PRO A 68 -50.79 -21.13 17.80
C PRO A 68 -49.93 -20.15 18.61
N LYS A 69 -50.30 -18.87 18.62
CA LYS A 69 -49.57 -17.78 19.32
C LYS A 69 -49.28 -18.05 20.82
N ARG A 70 -50.04 -18.93 21.47
CA ARG A 70 -49.85 -19.30 22.89
C ARG A 70 -48.65 -20.24 23.12
N GLU A 71 -48.22 -20.96 22.08
CA GLU A 71 -47.14 -21.95 22.14
C GLU A 71 -45.80 -21.37 21.67
N ARG A 72 -45.68 -20.03 21.58
CA ARG A 72 -44.50 -19.34 21.03
C ARG A 72 -44.12 -18.15 21.87
N THR A 73 -42.82 -17.98 22.06
CA THR A 73 -42.28 -16.71 22.55
C THR A 73 -42.43 -15.66 21.44
N SER A 74 -42.88 -14.44 21.78
CA SER A 74 -42.89 -13.36 20.78
C SER A 74 -41.44 -13.02 20.39
N MET A 75 -41.24 -12.56 19.15
CA MET A 75 -39.91 -12.14 18.67
C MET A 75 -39.29 -11.08 19.59
N GLU A 76 -40.09 -10.13 20.08
CA GLU A 76 -39.67 -9.09 21.04
C GLU A 76 -39.19 -9.67 22.37
N ALA A 77 -39.83 -10.73 22.87
CA ALA A 77 -39.51 -11.36 24.14
C ALA A 77 -38.49 -12.50 24.04
N TRP A 78 -37.96 -12.78 22.83
CA TRP A 78 -36.95 -13.82 22.62
C TRP A 78 -35.65 -13.44 23.33
N PRO A 79 -35.12 -14.27 24.25
CA PRO A 79 -33.98 -13.87 25.06
C PRO A 79 -32.63 -14.01 24.35
N GLY A 80 -32.54 -14.83 23.29
CA GLY A 80 -31.35 -14.95 22.45
C GLY A 80 -31.35 -13.99 21.26
N LEU A 81 -30.45 -14.24 20.29
CA LEU A 81 -30.47 -13.50 19.03
C LEU A 81 -31.48 -14.12 18.05
N LEU A 82 -32.14 -13.28 17.26
CA LEU A 82 -32.91 -13.73 16.11
C LEU A 82 -31.99 -13.97 14.90
N PRO A 83 -32.41 -14.79 13.92
CA PRO A 83 -31.62 -15.02 12.71
C PRO A 83 -31.23 -13.73 11.95
N SER A 84 -32.07 -12.69 11.98
CA SER A 84 -31.79 -11.38 11.39
C SER A 84 -30.69 -10.59 12.13
N GLU A 85 -30.38 -10.96 13.37
CA GLU A 85 -29.38 -10.31 14.22
C GLU A 85 -28.00 -10.99 14.14
N VAL A 86 -27.89 -12.12 13.41
CA VAL A 86 -26.64 -12.89 13.29
C VAL A 86 -26.18 -12.93 11.83
N VAL A 87 -25.04 -12.30 11.56
CA VAL A 87 -24.41 -12.25 10.23
C VAL A 87 -23.42 -13.40 10.06
N ALA A 88 -23.55 -14.13 8.94
CA ALA A 88 -22.60 -15.14 8.53
C ALA A 88 -22.15 -14.90 7.08
N ILE A 89 -20.88 -14.52 6.90
CA ILE A 89 -20.30 -14.20 5.60
C ILE A 89 -19.34 -15.29 5.12
N THR A 90 -19.34 -15.55 3.82
CA THR A 90 -18.45 -16.52 3.17
C THR A 90 -17.85 -15.95 1.88
N PHE A 91 -16.84 -16.60 1.33
CA PHE A 91 -16.21 -16.15 0.08
C PHE A 91 -16.99 -16.53 -1.18
N THR A 92 -17.78 -17.61 -1.15
CA THR A 92 -18.47 -18.11 -2.34
C THR A 92 -19.95 -18.33 -2.09
N ARG A 93 -20.78 -18.12 -3.13
CA ARG A 93 -22.23 -18.35 -3.06
C ARG A 93 -22.55 -19.79 -2.67
N LYS A 94 -21.75 -20.76 -3.14
CA LYS A 94 -21.89 -22.17 -2.79
C LYS A 94 -21.65 -22.42 -1.31
N SER A 95 -20.59 -21.84 -0.74
CA SER A 95 -20.28 -21.96 0.69
C SER A 95 -21.35 -21.30 1.56
N ALA A 96 -21.89 -20.14 1.15
CA ALA A 96 -23.00 -19.48 1.83
C ALA A 96 -24.24 -20.37 1.87
N ALA A 97 -24.63 -20.93 0.72
CA ALA A 97 -25.78 -21.82 0.60
C ALA A 97 -25.60 -23.09 1.44
N GLU A 98 -24.41 -23.69 1.41
CA GLU A 98 -24.08 -24.86 2.23
C GLU A 98 -24.16 -24.56 3.73
N LEU A 99 -23.60 -23.42 4.17
CA LEU A 99 -23.67 -23.00 5.58
C LEU A 99 -25.12 -22.75 6.01
N LYS A 100 -25.92 -22.07 5.18
CA LYS A 100 -27.35 -21.83 5.45
C LYS A 100 -28.12 -23.14 5.60
N ALA A 101 -27.89 -24.11 4.71
CA ALA A 101 -28.51 -25.43 4.78
C ALA A 101 -28.12 -26.18 6.05
N ARG A 102 -26.83 -26.13 6.45
CA ARG A 102 -26.34 -26.77 7.68
C ARG A 102 -26.95 -26.14 8.94
N ILE A 103 -27.03 -24.81 9.00
CA ILE A 103 -27.68 -24.11 10.11
C ILE A 103 -29.17 -24.49 10.18
N ARG A 104 -29.90 -24.44 9.05
CA ARG A 104 -31.32 -24.81 9.01
C ARG A 104 -31.54 -26.24 9.49
N HIS A 105 -30.74 -27.18 9.01
CA HIS A 105 -30.80 -28.57 9.45
C HIS A 105 -30.54 -28.69 10.95
N ARG A 106 -29.52 -28.02 11.47
CA ARG A 106 -29.18 -28.09 12.90
C ARG A 106 -30.25 -27.49 13.81
N VAL A 107 -30.86 -26.36 13.42
CA VAL A 107 -32.00 -25.76 14.13
C VAL A 107 -33.18 -26.73 14.10
N ALA A 108 -33.49 -27.32 12.95
CA ALA A 108 -34.60 -28.27 12.79
C ALA A 108 -34.44 -29.56 13.61
N LEU A 109 -33.23 -29.93 14.02
CA LEU A 109 -32.99 -31.05 14.94
C LEU A 109 -33.18 -30.67 16.41
N THR A 110 -33.31 -29.39 16.74
CA THR A 110 -33.41 -28.96 18.14
C THR A 110 -34.84 -29.17 18.65
N ARG A 111 -34.97 -29.61 19.91
CA ARG A 111 -36.25 -29.85 20.58
C ARG A 111 -36.33 -29.12 21.91
N ALA A 112 -37.51 -28.62 22.23
CA ALA A 112 -37.83 -28.02 23.53
C ALA A 112 -38.21 -29.07 24.59
N LEU A 113 -38.56 -30.29 24.17
CA LEU A 113 -38.82 -31.43 25.04
C LEU A 113 -37.81 -32.56 24.75
N PRO A 114 -37.51 -33.43 25.74
CA PRO A 114 -36.71 -34.63 25.51
C PRO A 114 -37.31 -35.46 24.36
N PRO A 115 -36.50 -36.03 23.44
CA PRO A 115 -37.02 -36.80 22.33
C PRO A 115 -37.65 -38.11 22.84
N ASP A 116 -38.79 -38.48 22.28
CA ASP A 116 -39.43 -39.78 22.51
C ASP A 116 -38.76 -40.89 21.67
N GLU A 117 -39.14 -42.16 21.86
CA GLU A 117 -38.55 -43.32 21.14
C GLU A 117 -38.68 -43.22 19.60
N GLU A 118 -39.60 -42.39 19.09
CA GLU A 118 -39.80 -42.15 17.65
C GLU A 118 -38.89 -41.04 17.08
N ASP A 119 -38.33 -40.15 17.93
CA ASP A 119 -37.47 -39.02 17.51
C ASP A 119 -35.99 -39.34 17.73
N VAL A 120 -35.44 -40.15 16.84
CA VAL A 120 -34.07 -40.71 16.95
C VAL A 120 -32.98 -39.63 16.79
N ASP A 121 -33.26 -38.57 16.03
CA ASP A 121 -32.27 -37.54 15.66
C ASP A 121 -32.41 -36.23 16.47
N GLY A 122 -33.49 -36.10 17.25
CA GLY A 122 -33.78 -34.92 18.06
C GLY A 122 -32.70 -34.60 19.09
N VAL A 123 -32.35 -33.33 19.21
CA VAL A 123 -31.41 -32.81 20.20
C VAL A 123 -32.18 -31.90 21.15
N PHE A 124 -32.46 -32.42 22.35
CA PHE A 124 -33.07 -31.64 23.42
C PHE A 124 -32.16 -30.51 23.88
N ASP A 125 -32.71 -29.30 23.93
CA ASP A 125 -32.05 -28.12 24.48
C ASP A 125 -32.96 -27.47 25.53
N PRO A 126 -32.58 -27.49 26.83
CA PRO A 126 -33.43 -27.01 27.91
C PRO A 126 -33.63 -25.49 27.92
N ARG A 127 -32.92 -24.75 27.06
CA ARG A 127 -33.06 -23.29 26.92
C ARG A 127 -34.27 -22.90 26.06
N LEU A 128 -34.80 -23.82 25.26
CA LEU A 128 -36.03 -23.61 24.49
C LEU A 128 -37.26 -23.76 25.40
N ARG A 129 -38.29 -22.93 25.20
CA ARG A 129 -39.51 -22.99 26.03
C ARG A 129 -40.55 -23.90 25.40
N ASN A 130 -40.76 -23.77 24.09
CA ASN A 130 -41.76 -24.54 23.34
C ASN A 130 -41.24 -24.89 21.93
N GLU A 131 -41.80 -25.93 21.30
CA GLU A 131 -41.51 -26.30 19.90
C GLU A 131 -41.83 -25.17 18.91
N GLY A 132 -42.77 -24.30 19.25
CA GLY A 132 -43.09 -23.13 18.45
C GLY A 132 -41.95 -22.11 18.32
N ASP A 133 -40.99 -22.11 19.27
CA ASP A 133 -39.78 -21.28 19.18
C ASP A 133 -38.86 -21.76 18.06
N VAL A 134 -38.76 -23.09 17.84
CA VAL A 134 -37.97 -23.68 16.75
C VAL A 134 -38.56 -23.27 15.40
N GLU A 135 -39.88 -23.33 15.24
CA GLU A 135 -40.55 -22.92 14.00
C GLU A 135 -40.36 -21.42 13.72
N MET A 136 -40.39 -20.58 14.76
CA MET A 136 -40.08 -19.15 14.63
C MET A 136 -38.65 -18.93 14.13
N LEU A 137 -37.66 -19.60 14.72
CA LEU A 137 -36.26 -19.47 14.30
C LEU A 137 -36.04 -19.98 12.87
N LEU A 138 -36.66 -21.11 12.50
CA LEU A 138 -36.60 -21.66 11.14
C LEU A 138 -37.19 -20.71 10.10
N SER A 139 -38.31 -20.06 10.42
CA SER A 139 -38.92 -19.02 9.58
C SER A 139 -38.01 -17.82 9.39
N GLY A 140 -37.29 -17.40 10.44
CA GLY A 140 -36.37 -16.25 10.36
C GLY A 140 -35.10 -16.53 9.54
N LEU A 141 -34.69 -17.80 9.40
CA LEU A 141 -33.49 -18.16 8.63
C LEU A 141 -33.60 -17.84 7.14
N ASP A 142 -34.80 -17.74 6.58
CA ASP A 142 -34.96 -17.43 5.16
C ASP A 142 -34.48 -16.01 4.82
N GLU A 143 -34.68 -15.06 5.73
CA GLU A 143 -34.26 -13.65 5.60
C GLU A 143 -32.93 -13.33 6.31
N ALA A 144 -32.32 -14.31 6.99
CA ALA A 144 -31.07 -14.12 7.72
C ALA A 144 -29.89 -13.74 6.79
N PRO A 145 -29.00 -12.83 7.22
CA PRO A 145 -27.82 -12.40 6.46
C PRO A 145 -26.71 -13.46 6.42
N ILE A 146 -27.00 -14.57 5.75
CA ILE A 146 -26.09 -15.69 5.48
C ILE A 146 -25.73 -15.69 4.00
N SER A 147 -24.64 -15.00 3.64
CA SER A 147 -24.35 -14.67 2.24
C SER A 147 -22.85 -14.55 1.95
N THR A 148 -22.50 -14.07 0.76
CA THR A 148 -21.13 -13.67 0.43
C THR A 148 -20.83 -12.25 0.92
N ILE A 149 -19.55 -11.91 1.04
CA ILE A 149 -19.12 -10.56 1.49
C ILE A 149 -19.75 -9.46 0.62
N ASP A 150 -19.73 -9.63 -0.71
CA ASP A 150 -20.32 -8.68 -1.66
C ASP A 150 -21.84 -8.53 -1.49
N ALA A 151 -22.56 -9.64 -1.30
CA ALA A 151 -24.00 -9.63 -1.12
C ALA A 151 -24.40 -8.94 0.20
N PHE A 152 -23.67 -9.23 1.29
CA PHE A 152 -23.89 -8.57 2.58
C PHE A 152 -23.63 -7.06 2.50
N LEU A 153 -22.51 -6.65 1.92
CA LEU A 153 -22.19 -5.22 1.76
C LEU A 153 -23.20 -4.52 0.87
N SER A 154 -23.65 -5.17 -0.21
CA SER A 154 -24.72 -4.62 -1.06
C SER A 154 -26.00 -4.42 -0.26
N GLN A 155 -26.43 -5.40 0.54
CA GLN A 155 -27.62 -5.27 1.40
C GLN A 155 -27.49 -4.14 2.42
N LEU A 156 -26.29 -3.95 2.98
CA LEU A 156 -26.02 -2.90 3.98
C LEU A 156 -26.04 -1.51 3.35
N VAL A 157 -25.48 -1.35 2.16
CA VAL A 157 -25.34 -0.05 1.48
C VAL A 157 -26.63 0.34 0.75
N GLN A 158 -27.41 -0.61 0.23
CA GLN A 158 -28.57 -0.34 -0.62
C GLN A 158 -29.57 0.69 -0.03
N PRO A 159 -29.96 0.62 1.26
CA PRO A 159 -30.89 1.59 1.85
C PRO A 159 -30.31 3.01 1.96
N TYR A 160 -28.98 3.13 1.93
CA TYR A 160 -28.25 4.37 2.10
C TYR A 160 -27.51 4.78 0.81
N ILE A 161 -27.83 4.17 -0.33
CA ILE A 161 -27.09 4.40 -1.57
C ILE A 161 -27.13 5.87 -1.99
N ASP A 162 -28.24 6.55 -1.74
CA ASP A 162 -28.43 7.99 -2.01
C ASP A 162 -27.56 8.89 -1.12
N LEU A 163 -27.14 8.41 0.06
CA LEU A 163 -26.25 9.13 0.96
C LEU A 163 -24.77 8.90 0.62
N VAL A 164 -24.45 7.77 0.00
CA VAL A 164 -23.07 7.31 -0.22
C VAL A 164 -22.61 7.51 -1.67
N ALA A 165 -23.52 7.53 -2.64
CA ALA A 165 -23.22 7.65 -4.06
C ALA A 165 -23.70 9.00 -4.64
N LEU A 166 -22.81 9.66 -5.39
CA LEU A 166 -23.14 10.87 -6.16
C LEU A 166 -24.16 10.61 -7.27
N TYR A 167 -24.12 9.40 -7.83
CA TYR A 167 -25.00 8.92 -8.89
C TYR A 167 -25.48 7.51 -8.49
N PRO A 168 -26.65 7.38 -7.85
CA PRO A 168 -27.13 6.08 -7.39
C PRO A 168 -27.46 5.20 -8.59
N SER A 169 -26.91 3.99 -8.60
CA SER A 169 -27.23 2.96 -9.58
C SER A 169 -27.50 1.64 -8.85
N ASN A 170 -28.61 1.01 -9.20
CA ASN A 170 -29.01 -0.29 -8.62
C ASN A 170 -28.41 -1.47 -9.38
N GLN A 171 -27.58 -1.23 -10.40
CA GLN A 171 -27.01 -2.29 -11.23
C GLN A 171 -25.51 -2.42 -10.96
N GLN A 172 -25.09 -3.65 -10.62
CA GLN A 172 -23.68 -4.00 -10.61
C GLN A 172 -23.17 -4.08 -12.05
N VAL A 173 -22.07 -3.36 -12.33
CA VAL A 173 -21.38 -3.44 -13.63
C VAL A 173 -20.70 -4.80 -13.74
N SER A 174 -20.94 -5.53 -14.83
CA SER A 174 -20.25 -6.79 -15.08
C SER A 174 -18.76 -6.57 -15.37
N GLU A 175 -17.91 -7.52 -14.98
CA GLU A 175 -16.47 -7.45 -15.23
C GLU A 175 -16.13 -7.33 -16.72
N GLU A 176 -16.95 -7.91 -17.62
CA GLU A 176 -16.79 -7.81 -19.07
C GLU A 176 -17.03 -6.39 -19.61
N ARG A 177 -17.93 -5.62 -18.99
CA ARG A 177 -18.27 -4.26 -19.41
C ARG A 177 -17.29 -3.22 -18.91
N LYS A 178 -16.60 -3.52 -17.79
CA LYS A 178 -15.72 -2.56 -17.12
C LYS A 178 -14.60 -2.01 -18.01
N PRO A 179 -13.85 -2.81 -18.79
CA PRO A 179 -12.83 -2.28 -19.70
C PRO A 179 -13.39 -1.36 -20.79
N LEU A 180 -14.54 -1.73 -21.36
CA LEU A 180 -15.22 -0.92 -22.38
C LEU A 180 -15.66 0.44 -21.83
N MET A 181 -16.21 0.46 -20.61
CA MET A 181 -16.60 1.70 -19.94
C MET A 181 -15.40 2.63 -19.66
N VAL A 182 -14.26 2.06 -19.27
CA VAL A 182 -13.01 2.81 -19.07
C VAL A 182 -12.55 3.42 -20.39
N GLN A 183 -12.48 2.62 -21.46
CA GLN A 183 -12.08 3.08 -22.78
C GLN A 183 -12.99 4.20 -23.31
N ASP A 184 -14.31 4.01 -23.23
CA ASP A 184 -15.28 5.00 -23.66
C ASP A 184 -15.19 6.30 -22.85
N THR A 185 -14.76 6.22 -21.58
CA THR A 185 -14.59 7.39 -20.73
C THR A 185 -13.33 8.16 -21.10
N LEU A 186 -12.22 7.46 -21.35
CA LEU A 186 -11.00 8.07 -21.87
C LEU A 186 -11.27 8.79 -23.19
N HIS A 187 -11.94 8.12 -24.15
CA HIS A 187 -12.34 8.74 -25.41
C HIS A 187 -13.19 10.00 -25.23
N ALA A 188 -14.09 10.03 -24.24
CA ALA A 188 -14.88 11.22 -23.95
C ALA A 188 -14.05 12.36 -23.36
N VAL A 189 -13.11 12.04 -22.46
CA VAL A 189 -12.17 13.01 -21.87
C VAL A 189 -11.35 13.74 -22.93
N TRP A 190 -10.92 13.02 -23.97
CA TRP A 190 -10.15 13.60 -25.08
C TRP A 190 -11.00 14.41 -26.06
N ARG A 191 -12.31 14.14 -26.13
CA ARG A 191 -13.25 14.88 -26.99
C ARG A 191 -13.66 16.22 -26.42
N ILE A 192 -13.59 16.41 -25.10
CA ILE A 192 -13.90 17.69 -24.45
C ILE A 192 -13.02 18.80 -25.08
N ARG A 193 -13.56 19.94 -25.49
CA ARG A 193 -12.76 21.06 -26.03
C ARG A 193 -12.95 22.34 -25.24
N SER A 194 -14.08 22.47 -24.53
CA SER A 194 -14.43 23.66 -23.78
C SER A 194 -14.80 23.37 -22.32
N VAL A 195 -14.91 24.42 -21.51
CA VAL A 195 -15.45 24.32 -20.14
C VAL A 195 -16.89 23.82 -20.14
N GLU A 196 -17.67 24.21 -21.15
CA GLU A 196 -19.05 23.76 -21.30
C GLU A 196 -19.11 22.26 -21.59
N ASP A 197 -18.27 21.77 -22.52
CA ASP A 197 -18.18 20.34 -22.84
C ASP A 197 -17.77 19.52 -21.60
N ALA A 198 -16.88 20.05 -20.76
CA ALA A 198 -16.46 19.40 -19.51
C ALA A 198 -17.62 19.30 -18.52
N ARG A 199 -18.41 20.36 -18.39
CA ARG A 199 -19.63 20.38 -17.57
C ARG A 199 -20.66 19.38 -18.10
N GLU A 200 -20.92 19.40 -19.40
CA GLU A 200 -21.84 18.48 -20.07
C GLU A 200 -21.40 17.01 -19.96
N ALA A 201 -20.10 16.73 -19.98
CA ALA A 201 -19.55 15.39 -19.80
C ALA A 201 -19.69 14.86 -18.36
N GLY A 202 -19.88 15.75 -17.36
CA GLY A 202 -20.02 15.37 -15.95
C GLY A 202 -18.80 15.66 -15.08
N VAL A 203 -17.87 16.52 -15.53
CA VAL A 203 -16.82 17.05 -14.66
C VAL A 203 -17.44 18.07 -13.71
N LEU A 204 -17.30 17.85 -12.40
CA LEU A 204 -18.04 18.60 -11.39
C LEU A 204 -17.46 20.00 -11.14
N ASN A 205 -16.14 20.11 -11.01
CA ASN A 205 -15.46 21.34 -10.58
C ASN A 205 -14.14 21.56 -11.34
N HIS A 206 -13.64 22.80 -11.31
CA HIS A 206 -12.32 23.19 -11.84
C HIS A 206 -12.11 22.85 -13.31
N HIS A 207 -13.13 23.10 -14.15
CA HIS A 207 -13.15 22.74 -15.57
C HIS A 207 -11.94 23.27 -16.35
N GLN A 208 -11.53 24.53 -16.09
CA GLN A 208 -10.35 25.10 -16.74
C GLN A 208 -9.07 24.36 -16.35
N ALA A 209 -8.88 24.08 -15.06
CA ALA A 209 -7.71 23.33 -14.59
C ALA A 209 -7.66 21.92 -15.17
N PHE A 210 -8.82 21.28 -15.37
CA PHE A 210 -8.92 20.00 -16.09
C PHE A 210 -8.45 20.11 -17.54
N LEU A 211 -8.93 21.11 -18.29
CA LEU A 211 -8.51 21.33 -19.68
C LEU A 211 -7.00 21.57 -19.77
N ASP A 212 -6.46 22.41 -18.89
CA ASP A 212 -5.04 22.74 -18.86
C ASP A 212 -4.21 21.51 -18.50
N ALA A 213 -4.61 20.75 -17.47
CA ALA A 213 -3.96 19.50 -17.08
C ALA A 213 -3.95 18.48 -18.21
N ARG A 214 -5.08 18.31 -18.90
CA ARG A 214 -5.19 17.40 -20.04
C ARG A 214 -4.27 17.80 -21.19
N ASN A 215 -4.28 19.06 -21.57
CA ASN A 215 -3.44 19.55 -22.68
C ASN A 215 -1.95 19.42 -22.35
N ARG A 216 -1.55 19.75 -21.12
CA ARG A 216 -0.17 19.53 -20.64
C ARG A 216 0.22 18.06 -20.63
N LEU A 217 -0.67 17.17 -20.16
CA LEU A 217 -0.37 15.75 -20.06
C LEU A 217 -0.11 15.13 -21.44
N VAL A 218 -0.93 15.46 -22.45
CA VAL A 218 -0.74 14.97 -23.82
C VAL A 218 0.63 15.41 -24.37
N SER A 219 1.03 16.66 -24.14
CA SER A 219 2.33 17.16 -24.58
C SER A 219 3.49 16.45 -23.88
N ARG A 220 3.39 16.21 -22.57
CA ARG A 220 4.49 15.68 -21.76
C ARG A 220 4.66 14.16 -21.85
N LEU A 221 3.58 13.42 -22.08
CA LEU A 221 3.64 11.96 -22.27
C LEU A 221 3.87 11.56 -23.73
N GLY A 222 4.04 12.52 -24.65
CA GLY A 222 4.34 12.22 -26.05
C GLY A 222 3.12 11.78 -26.86
N GLY A 223 1.92 12.22 -26.49
CA GLY A 223 0.69 11.99 -27.23
C GLY A 223 -0.45 11.42 -26.38
N GLN A 224 -1.62 11.30 -27.03
CA GLN A 224 -2.82 10.76 -26.40
C GLN A 224 -2.67 9.28 -26.04
N ASP A 225 -2.14 8.47 -26.94
CA ASP A 225 -2.02 7.02 -26.75
C ASP A 225 -1.20 6.65 -25.51
N GLN A 226 -0.08 7.35 -25.28
CA GLN A 226 0.76 7.14 -24.10
C GLN A 226 0.06 7.63 -22.82
N ALA A 227 -0.66 8.74 -22.89
CA ALA A 227 -1.46 9.22 -21.77
C ALA A 227 -2.60 8.26 -21.41
N GLU A 228 -3.24 7.63 -22.39
CA GLU A 228 -4.28 6.61 -22.18
C GLU A 228 -3.75 5.37 -21.47
N ILE A 229 -2.54 4.90 -21.80
CA ILE A 229 -1.93 3.76 -21.11
C ILE A 229 -1.75 4.06 -19.62
N VAL A 230 -1.21 5.24 -19.28
CA VAL A 230 -0.98 5.65 -17.89
C VAL A 230 -2.32 5.85 -17.16
N LEU A 231 -3.26 6.59 -17.75
CA LEU A 231 -4.57 6.85 -17.14
C LEU A 231 -5.41 5.58 -17.00
N GLY A 232 -5.37 4.66 -17.96
CA GLY A 232 -6.02 3.36 -17.88
C GLY A 232 -5.50 2.56 -16.69
N GLY A 233 -4.18 2.49 -16.51
CA GLY A 233 -3.57 1.83 -15.35
C GLY A 233 -3.95 2.47 -14.00
N LEU A 234 -4.13 3.80 -13.97
CA LEU A 234 -4.63 4.50 -12.77
C LEU A 234 -6.10 4.19 -12.50
N LEU A 235 -6.96 4.17 -13.54
CA LEU A 235 -8.38 3.86 -13.41
C LEU A 235 -8.65 2.42 -12.97
N ASP A 236 -7.84 1.47 -13.45
CA ASP A 236 -7.90 0.07 -13.00
C ASP A 236 -7.58 -0.07 -11.51
N ARG A 237 -6.81 0.86 -10.95
CA ARG A 237 -6.37 0.89 -9.55
C ARG A 237 -6.89 2.14 -8.82
N SER A 238 -8.09 2.61 -9.15
CA SER A 238 -8.62 3.90 -8.67
C SER A 238 -8.58 4.04 -7.14
N LEU A 239 -8.96 2.99 -6.39
CA LEU A 239 -8.88 3.00 -4.93
C LEU A 239 -7.46 3.25 -4.41
N PHE A 240 -6.46 2.63 -5.04
CA PHE A 240 -5.06 2.86 -4.66
C PHE A 240 -4.63 4.30 -4.96
N VAL A 241 -5.06 4.86 -6.10
CA VAL A 241 -4.77 6.25 -6.48
C VAL A 241 -5.39 7.22 -5.47
N GLU A 242 -6.65 7.01 -5.10
CA GLU A 242 -7.35 7.85 -4.13
C GLU A 242 -6.73 7.75 -2.72
N GLN A 243 -6.39 6.54 -2.26
CA GLN A 243 -5.72 6.37 -0.97
C GLN A 243 -4.32 6.98 -0.98
N SER A 244 -3.57 6.83 -2.08
CA SER A 244 -2.25 7.46 -2.24
C SER A 244 -2.35 8.99 -2.20
N HIS A 245 -3.34 9.58 -2.89
CA HIS A 245 -3.57 11.03 -2.86
C HIS A 245 -3.96 11.52 -1.46
N ARG A 246 -4.86 10.81 -0.76
CA ARG A 246 -5.22 11.15 0.63
C ARG A 246 -4.04 11.02 1.59
N SER A 247 -3.22 9.98 1.45
CA SER A 247 -2.01 9.79 2.26
C SER A 247 -1.01 10.93 2.03
N MET A 248 -0.83 11.39 0.78
CA MET A 248 0.00 12.56 0.50
C MET A 248 -0.53 13.83 1.17
N ILE A 249 -1.86 14.05 1.21
CA ILE A 249 -2.46 15.22 1.88
C ILE A 249 -2.20 15.16 3.39
N GLN A 250 -2.49 14.02 4.02
CA GLN A 250 -2.24 13.80 5.44
C GLN A 250 -0.76 13.99 5.80
N ARG A 251 0.14 13.55 4.91
CA ARG A 251 1.58 13.75 5.08
C ARG A 251 1.97 15.22 4.98
N ALA A 252 1.43 15.95 4.02
CA ALA A 252 1.67 17.39 3.93
C ALA A 252 1.20 18.11 5.20
N GLU A 253 0.02 17.76 5.72
CA GLU A 253 -0.51 18.29 6.99
C GLU A 253 0.41 17.95 8.18
N ALA A 254 0.86 16.69 8.30
CA ALA A 254 1.79 16.27 9.36
C ALA A 254 3.14 17.02 9.30
N MET A 255 3.57 17.39 8.10
CA MET A 255 4.78 18.17 7.86
C MET A 255 4.57 19.69 7.96
N ASN A 256 3.35 20.16 8.28
CA ASN A 256 2.95 21.57 8.25
C ASN A 256 3.19 22.27 6.89
N LEU A 257 3.10 21.50 5.82
CA LEU A 257 3.14 22.01 4.45
C LEU A 257 1.70 22.33 4.05
N GLY A 258 1.40 23.60 3.77
CA GLY A 258 0.05 24.10 3.45
C GLY A 258 -0.52 23.63 2.10
N TRP A 259 -0.42 22.34 1.78
CA TRP A 259 -0.90 21.74 0.54
C TRP A 259 -2.18 20.96 0.78
N SER A 260 -3.27 21.41 0.16
CA SER A 260 -4.62 20.85 0.32
C SER A 260 -4.96 19.74 -0.71
N GLY A 261 -3.95 19.16 -1.35
CA GLY A 261 -4.16 18.18 -2.42
C GLY A 261 -4.44 18.77 -3.81
N ARG A 262 -4.37 20.10 -3.95
CA ARG A 262 -4.55 20.82 -5.23
C ARG A 262 -3.23 21.34 -5.76
N GLY A 263 -3.02 21.16 -7.06
CA GLY A 263 -1.78 21.54 -7.73
C GLY A 263 -0.60 20.63 -7.37
N PRO A 264 0.61 20.98 -7.84
CA PRO A 264 1.83 20.21 -7.58
C PRO A 264 2.06 20.02 -6.08
N ALA A 265 2.29 18.77 -5.68
CA ALA A 265 2.66 18.46 -4.31
C ALA A 265 4.07 19.01 -4.00
N PRO A 266 4.34 19.47 -2.77
CA PRO A 266 5.70 19.77 -2.34
C PRO A 266 6.59 18.54 -2.50
N VAL A 267 7.82 18.74 -2.99
CA VAL A 267 8.77 17.65 -3.28
C VAL A 267 9.07 16.82 -2.03
N ASP A 268 9.10 17.47 -0.87
CA ASP A 268 9.36 16.82 0.43
C ASP A 268 8.31 15.76 0.78
N VAL A 269 7.06 15.94 0.36
CA VAL A 269 5.98 14.95 0.54
C VAL A 269 6.34 13.68 -0.22
N LEU A 270 6.74 13.80 -1.49
CA LEU A 270 7.12 12.66 -2.32
C LEU A 270 8.41 11.98 -1.84
N LEU A 271 9.40 12.77 -1.43
CA LEU A 271 10.64 12.25 -0.85
C LEU A 271 10.39 11.41 0.40
N ASN A 272 9.48 11.85 1.27
CA ASN A 272 9.07 11.07 2.44
C ASN A 272 8.25 9.84 2.05
N THR A 273 7.41 9.90 1.01
CA THR A 273 6.73 8.71 0.45
C THR A 273 7.72 7.66 -0.04
N ILE A 274 8.81 8.06 -0.67
CA ILE A 274 9.86 7.14 -1.11
C ILE A 274 10.58 6.51 0.10
N ALA A 275 10.71 7.24 1.21
CA ALA A 275 11.40 6.76 2.41
C ALA A 275 10.56 5.87 3.34
N GLU A 276 9.23 5.98 3.29
CA GLU A 276 8.28 5.25 4.12
C GLU A 276 8.57 3.73 4.26
N PRO A 277 8.88 2.98 3.19
CA PRO A 277 9.12 1.53 3.31
C PRO A 277 10.33 1.14 4.17
N VAL A 278 11.23 2.08 4.44
CA VAL A 278 12.48 1.86 5.18
C VAL A 278 12.59 2.74 6.42
N GLU A 279 11.53 3.46 6.80
CA GLU A 279 11.56 4.44 7.89
C GLU A 279 12.13 3.86 9.20
N GLY A 280 11.66 2.67 9.61
CA GLY A 280 12.07 2.02 10.86
C GLY A 280 13.50 1.46 10.88
N LEU A 281 14.22 1.50 9.77
CA LEU A 281 15.56 0.92 9.61
C LEU A 281 16.57 1.86 8.93
N LEU A 282 16.10 2.99 8.39
CA LEU A 282 16.91 3.94 7.65
C LEU A 282 17.89 4.70 8.55
N ASP A 283 17.44 5.19 9.71
CA ASP A 283 18.28 5.99 10.62
C ASP A 283 19.52 5.20 11.06
N ASP A 284 19.32 4.03 11.67
CA ASP A 284 20.39 3.14 12.11
C ASP A 284 21.34 2.76 10.97
N PHE A 285 20.79 2.47 9.78
CA PHE A 285 21.60 2.09 8.62
C PHE A 285 22.47 3.24 8.13
N ILE A 286 21.91 4.45 8.01
CA ILE A 286 22.62 5.64 7.52
C ILE A 286 23.66 6.11 8.53
N VAL A 287 23.34 6.09 9.83
CA VAL A 287 24.30 6.43 10.90
C VAL A 287 25.49 5.47 10.89
N GLN A 288 25.24 4.16 10.82
CA GLN A 288 26.30 3.17 10.75
C GLN A 288 27.12 3.28 9.46
N PHE A 289 26.47 3.53 8.32
CA PHE A 289 27.16 3.79 7.06
C PHE A 289 28.09 4.99 7.17
N HIS A 290 27.56 6.11 7.68
CA HIS A 290 28.28 7.37 7.82
C HIS A 290 29.49 7.23 8.75
N GLN A 291 29.31 6.60 9.91
CA GLN A 291 30.42 6.34 10.85
C GLN A 291 31.53 5.50 10.22
N ARG A 292 31.18 4.43 9.50
CA ARG A 292 32.18 3.56 8.84
C ARG A 292 32.86 4.25 7.66
N LEU A 293 32.11 5.02 6.87
CA LEU A 293 32.66 5.80 5.77
C LEU A 293 33.63 6.87 6.31
N ASN A 294 33.25 7.59 7.37
CA ASN A 294 34.11 8.58 8.01
C ASN A 294 35.39 7.93 8.56
N ALA A 295 35.29 6.82 9.30
CA ALA A 295 36.47 6.09 9.77
C ALA A 295 37.43 5.72 8.63
N TRP A 296 36.90 5.23 7.50
CA TRP A 296 37.70 4.94 6.31
C TRP A 296 38.36 6.19 5.70
N VAL A 297 37.64 7.31 5.62
CA VAL A 297 38.20 8.60 5.14
C VAL A 297 39.33 9.07 6.07
N GLN A 298 39.13 9.02 7.39
CA GLN A 298 40.12 9.50 8.38
C GLN A 298 41.45 8.76 8.27
N GLU A 299 41.44 7.45 7.98
CA GLU A 299 42.67 6.67 7.76
C GLU A 299 43.57 7.29 6.68
N PHE A 300 42.98 7.78 5.58
CA PHE A 300 43.75 8.38 4.48
C PHE A 300 44.02 9.87 4.66
N LEU A 301 43.20 10.61 5.42
CA LEU A 301 43.46 12.02 5.72
C LEU A 301 44.74 12.20 6.54
N LEU A 302 45.07 11.26 7.43
CA LEU A 302 46.34 11.26 8.17
C LEU A 302 47.57 11.14 7.26
N TYR A 303 47.41 10.60 6.04
CA TYR A 303 48.46 10.42 5.04
C TYR A 303 48.18 11.24 3.77
N ARG A 304 47.48 12.38 3.90
CA ARG A 304 47.07 13.23 2.77
C ARG A 304 48.23 13.60 1.82
N PRO A 305 49.41 14.05 2.30
CA PRO A 305 50.53 14.40 1.41
C PRO A 305 51.07 13.22 0.59
N GLN A 306 50.92 11.99 1.10
CA GLN A 306 51.47 10.79 0.48
C GLN A 306 50.48 10.04 -0.40
N CYS A 307 49.18 10.11 -0.08
CA CYS A 307 48.13 9.31 -0.70
C CYS A 307 47.14 10.10 -1.57
N VAL A 308 46.92 11.39 -1.26
CA VAL A 308 45.82 12.19 -1.83
C VAL A 308 46.38 13.32 -2.70
N GLU A 309 47.23 14.21 -2.17
CA GLU A 309 47.78 15.35 -2.93
C GLU A 309 48.44 14.92 -4.25
N PRO A 310 49.23 13.83 -4.32
CA PRO A 310 49.82 13.40 -5.59
C PRO A 310 48.81 12.81 -6.58
N ALA A 311 47.60 12.45 -6.12
CA ALA A 311 46.49 11.98 -6.96
C ALA A 311 45.60 13.12 -7.47
N GLU A 312 45.83 14.36 -7.02
CA GLU A 312 45.07 15.57 -7.36
C GLU A 312 45.80 16.46 -8.37
N ALA A 313 46.77 15.92 -9.11
CA ALA A 313 47.62 16.70 -10.03
C ALA A 313 46.83 17.46 -11.10
N ASP A 314 45.74 16.87 -11.61
CA ASP A 314 44.90 17.45 -12.66
C ASP A 314 43.67 18.21 -12.11
N THR A 315 43.11 17.73 -10.99
CA THR A 315 41.92 18.32 -10.37
C THR A 315 41.75 17.85 -8.91
N ASP A 316 41.17 18.70 -8.08
CA ASP A 316 40.73 18.40 -6.71
C ASP A 316 39.28 17.86 -6.66
N LEU A 317 38.56 17.85 -7.79
CA LEU A 317 37.19 17.32 -7.94
C LEU A 317 37.19 15.79 -8.03
N THR A 318 37.68 15.15 -6.97
CA THR A 318 37.89 13.71 -6.91
C THR A 318 36.85 13.00 -6.05
N ARG A 319 36.66 11.69 -6.28
CA ARG A 319 35.78 10.86 -5.46
C ARG A 319 36.18 10.88 -3.99
N PHE A 320 37.48 10.90 -3.69
CA PHE A 320 37.97 10.96 -2.30
C PHE A 320 37.57 12.27 -1.61
N ASN A 321 37.75 13.42 -2.26
CA ASN A 321 37.34 14.71 -1.68
C ASN A 321 35.83 14.84 -1.52
N HIS A 322 35.06 14.33 -2.48
CA HIS A 322 33.60 14.24 -2.36
C HIS A 322 33.16 13.42 -1.15
N LEU A 323 33.71 12.22 -0.99
CA LEU A 323 33.42 11.38 0.18
C LEU A 323 33.89 12.02 1.48
N THR A 324 35.01 12.75 1.45
CA THR A 324 35.50 13.51 2.60
C THR A 324 34.48 14.56 3.02
N ARG A 325 33.97 15.38 2.08
CA ARG A 325 32.93 16.38 2.39
C ARG A 325 31.65 15.73 2.94
N LEU A 326 31.20 14.62 2.35
CA LEU A 326 30.00 13.92 2.82
C LEU A 326 30.18 13.28 4.20
N ALA A 327 31.37 12.77 4.52
CA ALA A 327 31.65 12.05 5.76
C ALA A 327 32.01 12.96 6.95
N THR A 328 32.46 14.19 6.67
CA THR A 328 32.70 15.22 7.70
C THR A 328 31.50 16.15 7.89
N GLY A 329 30.59 16.19 6.91
CA GLY A 329 29.35 16.95 6.97
C GLY A 329 28.33 16.39 7.97
N THR A 330 27.26 17.16 8.18
CA THR A 330 26.12 16.75 8.99
C THR A 330 25.17 15.88 8.16
N LEU A 331 24.59 14.85 8.79
CA LEU A 331 23.56 14.05 8.14
C LEU A 331 22.26 14.85 8.01
N PRO A 332 21.54 14.76 6.88
CA PRO A 332 20.23 15.38 6.74
C PRO A 332 19.25 14.88 7.80
N LEU A 333 18.31 15.73 8.19
CA LEU A 333 17.30 15.37 9.20
C LEU A 333 16.15 14.57 8.58
N GLN A 334 15.75 14.91 7.36
CA GLN A 334 14.58 14.30 6.72
C GLN A 334 14.93 12.94 6.10
N PRO A 335 14.10 11.89 6.26
CA PRO A 335 14.33 10.56 5.70
C PRO A 335 14.60 10.58 4.18
N GLY A 336 13.82 11.34 3.42
CA GLY A 336 13.99 11.44 1.97
C GLY A 336 15.30 12.11 1.54
N GLU A 337 15.76 13.12 2.29
CA GLU A 337 17.06 13.77 2.05
C GLU A 337 18.23 12.83 2.39
N ARG A 338 18.09 12.00 3.43
CA ARG A 338 19.09 10.97 3.78
C ARG A 338 19.25 9.94 2.67
N LEU A 339 18.15 9.56 2.01
CA LEU A 339 18.18 8.70 0.83
C LEU A 339 18.95 9.35 -0.33
N ALA A 340 18.68 10.63 -0.63
CA ALA A 340 19.41 11.36 -1.66
C ALA A 340 20.91 11.50 -1.31
N TRP A 341 21.23 11.81 -0.04
CA TRP A 341 22.60 11.84 0.49
C TRP A 341 23.31 10.49 0.35
N PHE A 342 22.62 9.40 0.67
CA PHE A 342 23.17 8.05 0.55
C PHE A 342 23.54 7.73 -0.89
N TRP A 343 22.67 8.05 -1.86
CA TRP A 343 22.99 7.87 -3.27
C TRP A 343 24.24 8.66 -3.71
N LYS A 344 24.42 9.89 -3.21
CA LYS A 344 25.63 10.70 -3.46
C LYS A 344 26.89 9.99 -2.97
N ALA A 345 26.84 9.36 -1.79
CA ALA A 345 27.96 8.58 -1.29
C ALA A 345 28.23 7.33 -2.16
N LEU A 346 27.16 6.66 -2.63
CA LEU A 346 27.29 5.50 -3.51
C LEU A 346 27.97 5.82 -4.85
N LEU A 347 27.69 6.99 -5.45
CA LEU A 347 28.36 7.46 -6.67
C LEU A 347 29.88 7.62 -6.49
N GLY A 348 30.33 7.92 -5.26
CA GLY A 348 31.75 8.04 -4.93
C GLY A 348 32.47 6.70 -4.78
N ILE A 349 31.78 5.65 -4.31
CA ILE A 349 32.40 4.35 -3.96
C ILE A 349 32.16 3.25 -5.02
N ALA A 350 31.32 3.48 -6.02
CA ALA A 350 31.02 2.55 -7.11
C ALA A 350 30.97 3.26 -8.46
N THR A 351 31.08 2.50 -9.55
CA THR A 351 30.85 3.02 -10.91
C THR A 351 29.35 3.10 -11.19
N ALA A 352 28.93 4.03 -12.05
CA ALA A 352 27.52 4.18 -12.38
C ALA A 352 26.93 2.91 -13.02
N SER A 353 27.70 2.27 -13.91
CA SER A 353 27.33 0.98 -14.50
C SER A 353 27.21 -0.16 -13.47
N GLY A 354 27.90 -0.06 -12.33
CA GLY A 354 27.80 -1.02 -11.23
C GLY A 354 26.58 -0.79 -10.35
N LEU A 355 26.16 0.45 -10.14
CA LEU A 355 25.02 0.80 -9.27
C LEU A 355 23.65 0.37 -9.82
N VAL A 356 23.55 0.19 -11.14
CA VAL A 356 22.31 -0.26 -11.79
C VAL A 356 22.17 -1.79 -11.77
N LYS A 357 23.23 -2.54 -11.44
CA LYS A 357 23.22 -4.00 -11.41
C LYS A 357 22.58 -4.55 -10.12
N PRO A 358 21.95 -5.75 -10.16
CA PRO A 358 21.46 -6.41 -8.96
C PRO A 358 22.56 -6.59 -7.90
N GLU A 359 23.72 -7.06 -8.35
CA GLU A 359 24.95 -7.15 -7.56
C GLU A 359 25.89 -6.00 -7.91
N CYS A 360 26.19 -5.16 -6.92
CA CYS A 360 27.02 -3.99 -7.10
C CYS A 360 28.39 -4.22 -6.48
N THR A 361 29.43 -3.86 -7.22
CA THR A 361 30.80 -3.88 -6.70
C THR A 361 31.15 -2.52 -6.10
N PHE A 362 31.21 -2.47 -4.77
CA PHE A 362 31.65 -1.28 -4.03
C PHE A 362 33.16 -1.38 -3.75
N PHE A 363 33.87 -0.26 -3.89
CA PHE A 363 35.32 -0.16 -3.78
C PHE A 363 36.05 -1.17 -4.70
N PRO A 364 35.93 -1.09 -6.04
CA PRO A 364 36.55 -2.07 -6.92
C PRO A 364 38.06 -2.14 -6.71
N ARG A 365 38.61 -3.37 -6.62
CA ARG A 365 40.03 -3.63 -6.29
C ARG A 365 40.49 -3.01 -4.96
N ASP A 366 39.58 -2.97 -3.98
CA ASP A 366 39.80 -2.45 -2.62
C ASP A 366 40.21 -0.97 -2.58
N LEU A 367 39.83 -0.23 -3.61
CA LEU A 367 40.11 1.20 -3.79
C LEU A 367 38.87 1.92 -4.32
N LEU A 368 38.93 3.25 -4.38
CA LEU A 368 37.92 4.04 -5.09
C LEU A 368 38.00 3.79 -6.61
N PRO A 369 36.84 3.79 -7.30
CA PRO A 369 36.80 3.62 -8.74
C PRO A 369 37.49 4.79 -9.47
N ASN A 370 38.14 4.49 -10.59
CA ASN A 370 38.80 5.46 -11.46
C ASN A 370 38.21 5.40 -12.88
N GLY A 371 36.91 5.63 -13.00
CA GLY A 371 36.13 5.56 -14.23
C GLY A 371 34.98 6.56 -14.23
N ASP A 372 34.17 6.57 -15.28
CA ASP A 372 33.05 7.50 -15.49
C ASP A 372 33.48 8.99 -15.62
N GLY A 373 34.73 9.23 -16.01
CA GLY A 373 35.32 10.58 -16.05
C GLY A 373 35.50 11.21 -14.66
N TRP A 374 35.39 10.44 -13.57
CA TRP A 374 35.57 10.93 -12.20
C TRP A 374 36.79 10.26 -11.53
N PRO A 375 37.90 11.00 -11.32
CA PRO A 375 39.11 10.45 -10.73
C PRO A 375 38.90 9.96 -9.30
N SER A 376 39.63 8.89 -8.93
CA SER A 376 39.55 8.31 -7.59
C SER A 376 39.99 9.28 -6.49
N GLY A 377 41.01 10.12 -6.75
CA GLY A 377 41.62 11.01 -5.76
C GLY A 377 42.44 10.28 -4.69
N LEU A 378 42.79 9.02 -4.93
CA LEU A 378 43.53 8.21 -3.98
C LEU A 378 44.50 7.28 -4.71
N LEU A 379 45.77 7.30 -4.28
CA LEU A 379 46.79 6.42 -4.81
C LEU A 379 46.61 4.96 -4.35
N SER A 380 47.03 4.04 -5.21
CA SER A 380 47.13 2.62 -4.86
C SER A 380 48.30 2.36 -3.92
N LYS A 381 48.27 1.24 -3.20
CA LYS A 381 49.38 0.80 -2.34
C LYS A 381 50.71 0.77 -3.08
N SER A 382 50.79 0.44 -4.36
CA SER A 382 52.08 0.52 -5.09
C SER A 382 52.58 1.95 -5.34
N ARG A 383 51.69 2.92 -5.48
CA ARG A 383 51.98 4.28 -5.94
C ARG A 383 52.21 5.29 -4.81
N ALA A 384 51.65 5.07 -3.62
CA ALA A 384 51.89 5.94 -2.46
C ALA A 384 53.36 5.88 -2.02
N LYS A 385 54.07 7.01 -2.00
CA LYS A 385 55.50 7.10 -1.63
C LYS A 385 55.65 7.92 -0.35
N GLY A 386 56.79 7.78 0.33
CA GLY A 386 57.07 8.55 1.56
C GLY A 386 56.39 8.02 2.83
N ILE A 387 55.85 6.79 2.81
CA ILE A 387 55.32 6.08 3.98
C ILE A 387 56.23 4.87 4.24
N GLY A 388 56.56 4.60 5.51
CA GLY A 388 57.30 3.41 5.93
C GLY A 388 56.61 2.13 5.44
N LYS A 389 57.38 1.09 5.11
CA LYS A 389 56.85 -0.16 4.52
C LYS A 389 55.76 -0.79 5.39
N ASP A 390 55.98 -0.84 6.70
CA ASP A 390 55.08 -1.48 7.67
C ASP A 390 53.84 -0.60 7.93
N ASP A 391 54.02 0.71 8.12
CA ASP A 391 52.92 1.68 8.27
C ASP A 391 51.99 1.68 7.06
N LYS A 392 52.58 1.59 5.86
CA LYS A 392 51.86 1.51 4.60
C LYS A 392 51.10 0.20 4.46
N ALA A 393 51.66 -0.92 4.92
CA ALA A 393 50.92 -2.18 4.96
C ALA A 393 49.73 -2.07 5.92
N ALA A 394 49.97 -1.58 7.13
CA ALA A 394 48.96 -1.40 8.16
C ALA A 394 47.83 -0.45 7.74
N LEU A 395 48.13 0.67 7.07
CA LEU A 395 47.14 1.61 6.55
C LEU A 395 46.14 0.93 5.60
N TYR A 396 46.64 0.25 4.57
CA TYR A 396 45.78 -0.40 3.58
C TYR A 396 45.03 -1.61 4.16
N ASP A 397 45.61 -2.29 5.16
CA ASP A 397 44.93 -3.39 5.86
C ASP A 397 43.79 -2.88 6.75
N ARG A 398 43.97 -1.76 7.47
CA ARG A 398 42.88 -1.09 8.20
C ARG A 398 41.79 -0.59 7.27
N ALA A 399 42.17 0.06 6.16
CA ALA A 399 41.22 0.50 5.13
C ALA A 399 40.41 -0.67 4.55
N LEU A 400 41.05 -1.82 4.27
CA LEU A 400 40.38 -3.04 3.81
C LEU A 400 39.38 -3.59 4.84
N GLY A 401 39.70 -3.48 6.13
CA GLY A 401 38.80 -3.82 7.24
C GLY A 401 37.49 -3.02 7.18
N HIS A 402 37.58 -1.70 7.00
CA HIS A 402 36.40 -0.84 6.84
C HIS A 402 35.62 -1.14 5.55
N ILE A 403 36.32 -1.30 4.42
CA ILE A 403 35.71 -1.64 3.12
C ILE A 403 34.92 -2.95 3.21
N SER A 404 35.46 -3.97 3.89
CA SER A 404 34.80 -5.26 4.05
C SER A 404 33.48 -5.17 4.82
N GLN A 405 33.44 -4.32 5.86
CA GLN A 405 32.23 -4.06 6.63
C GLN A 405 31.21 -3.26 5.82
N LEU A 406 31.64 -2.21 5.10
CA LEU A 406 30.79 -1.44 4.19
C LEU A 406 30.18 -2.33 3.11
N ARG A 407 30.98 -3.17 2.44
CA ARG A 407 30.49 -4.11 1.43
C ARG A 407 29.44 -5.08 1.98
N ARG A 408 29.65 -5.61 3.18
CA ARG A 408 28.67 -6.51 3.84
C ARG A 408 27.35 -5.80 4.07
N MET A 409 27.40 -4.57 4.58
CA MET A 409 26.22 -3.76 4.87
C MET A 409 25.46 -3.38 3.59
N LEU A 410 26.17 -2.92 2.57
CA LEU A 410 25.60 -2.49 1.28
C LEU A 410 25.00 -3.64 0.46
N ASN A 411 25.55 -4.85 0.58
CA ASN A 411 25.04 -6.04 -0.12
C ASN A 411 24.00 -6.84 0.66
N SER A 412 23.67 -6.42 1.89
CA SER A 412 22.53 -6.97 2.64
C SER A 412 21.20 -6.71 1.93
N ALA A 413 20.15 -7.45 2.28
CA ALA A 413 18.81 -7.22 1.76
C ALA A 413 18.34 -5.77 2.02
N THR A 414 18.57 -5.28 3.23
CA THR A 414 18.33 -3.88 3.66
C THR A 414 19.10 -2.88 2.79
N GLY A 415 20.40 -3.11 2.58
CA GLY A 415 21.23 -2.22 1.76
C GLY A 415 20.79 -2.16 0.30
N LYS A 416 20.34 -3.28 -0.27
CA LYS A 416 19.79 -3.34 -1.63
C LYS A 416 18.48 -2.55 -1.75
N LEU A 417 17.58 -2.67 -0.77
CA LEU A 417 16.31 -1.93 -0.73
C LEU A 417 16.56 -0.42 -0.58
N ILE A 418 17.37 -0.01 0.40
CA ILE A 418 17.71 1.41 0.63
C ILE A 418 18.38 2.00 -0.62
N ARG A 419 19.28 1.26 -1.29
CA ARG A 419 19.91 1.70 -2.55
C ARG A 419 18.88 1.96 -3.65
N LEU A 420 17.89 1.09 -3.80
CA LEU A 420 16.83 1.26 -4.81
C LEU A 420 16.04 2.55 -4.55
N LEU A 421 15.62 2.78 -3.30
CA LEU A 421 14.87 3.96 -2.90
C LEU A 421 15.72 5.24 -2.97
N ALA A 422 17.00 5.15 -2.60
CA ALA A 422 17.97 6.23 -2.70
C ALA A 422 18.17 6.72 -4.14
N ARG A 423 18.18 5.80 -5.11
CA ARG A 423 18.20 6.16 -6.53
C ARG A 423 16.98 7.00 -6.90
N SER A 424 15.79 6.56 -6.51
CA SER A 424 14.54 7.26 -6.79
C SER A 424 14.49 8.63 -6.13
N ALA A 425 14.90 8.74 -4.86
CA ALA A 425 14.97 10.01 -4.14
C ALA A 425 15.96 10.99 -4.80
N PHE A 426 17.14 10.51 -5.22
CA PHE A 426 18.14 11.33 -5.90
C PHE A 426 17.68 11.79 -7.29
N LEU A 427 17.03 10.93 -8.06
CA LEU A 427 16.48 11.31 -9.37
C LEU A 427 15.26 12.23 -9.26
N LEU A 428 14.54 12.20 -8.14
CA LEU A 428 13.47 13.15 -7.86
C LEU A 428 14.03 14.52 -7.50
N ASN A 429 15.00 14.57 -6.58
CA ASN A 429 15.64 15.80 -6.16
C ASN A 429 17.13 15.57 -5.83
N PRO A 430 18.05 15.84 -6.78
CA PRO A 430 19.47 15.66 -6.52
C PRO A 430 20.03 16.75 -5.59
N GLY A 431 19.35 17.91 -5.46
CA GLY A 431 19.85 19.06 -4.71
C GLY A 431 21.21 19.54 -5.23
N ASP A 432 22.17 19.70 -4.32
CA ASP A 432 23.59 19.97 -4.63
C ASP A 432 24.36 18.74 -5.18
N GLY A 433 23.64 17.67 -5.56
CA GLY A 433 24.15 16.30 -5.66
C GLY A 433 25.26 16.00 -6.66
N PHE A 434 25.71 16.99 -7.41
CA PHE A 434 26.86 16.89 -8.30
C PHE A 434 28.10 17.64 -7.75
N ASP A 435 28.04 18.19 -6.54
CA ASP A 435 29.14 18.92 -5.93
C ASP A 435 30.43 18.07 -5.81
N GLY A 436 31.57 18.68 -6.14
CA GLY A 436 32.91 18.08 -6.31
C GLY A 436 33.04 16.84 -7.19
N MET A 437 32.10 16.66 -8.12
CA MET A 437 32.34 15.95 -9.36
C MET A 437 32.98 16.90 -10.39
N PRO A 438 33.74 16.42 -11.40
CA PRO A 438 34.21 17.24 -12.53
C PRO A 438 33.07 17.77 -13.39
N LEU A 439 33.18 19.01 -13.89
CA LEU A 439 32.11 19.69 -14.63
C LEU A 439 31.72 18.97 -15.92
N ASP A 440 32.65 18.26 -16.54
CA ASP A 440 32.54 17.47 -17.77
C ASP A 440 32.17 16.01 -17.52
N SER A 441 31.98 15.58 -16.28
CA SER A 441 31.61 14.19 -15.97
C SER A 441 30.26 13.82 -16.57
N VAL A 442 30.23 12.68 -17.26
CA VAL A 442 29.02 12.06 -17.83
C VAL A 442 27.99 11.64 -16.77
N LEU A 443 28.36 11.66 -15.49
CA LEU A 443 27.48 11.36 -14.37
C LEU A 443 26.63 12.56 -13.95
N ARG A 444 26.99 13.78 -14.39
CA ARG A 444 26.15 14.96 -14.19
C ARG A 444 24.95 14.87 -15.11
N LEU A 445 23.76 14.86 -14.52
CA LEU A 445 22.50 14.84 -15.26
C LEU A 445 21.92 16.25 -15.31
N ASP A 446 21.43 16.62 -16.49
CA ASP A 446 20.75 17.90 -16.67
C ASP A 446 19.26 17.75 -16.32
N PRO A 447 18.67 18.72 -15.60
CA PRO A 447 17.24 18.71 -15.33
C PRO A 447 16.46 18.93 -16.63
N LEU A 448 15.48 18.08 -16.85
CA LEU A 448 14.43 18.29 -17.84
C LEU A 448 13.32 19.11 -17.17
N ASP A 449 13.30 20.40 -17.49
CA ASP A 449 12.34 21.37 -16.97
C ASP A 449 11.32 21.78 -18.04
N ASP A 450 10.22 22.41 -17.60
CA ASP A 450 9.28 23.07 -18.50
C ASP A 450 9.74 24.51 -18.83
N PRO A 451 9.63 24.96 -20.08
CA PRO A 451 9.16 24.20 -21.24
C PRO A 451 10.19 23.16 -21.72
N LEU A 452 9.70 22.00 -22.16
CA LEU A 452 10.55 20.93 -22.68
C LEU A 452 11.44 21.44 -23.84
N PRO A 453 12.76 21.14 -23.81
CA PRO A 453 13.69 21.61 -24.83
C PRO A 453 13.40 20.94 -26.19
N ALA A 454 13.63 21.69 -27.27
CA ALA A 454 13.40 21.22 -28.64
C ALA A 454 14.40 20.13 -29.08
N ALA A 455 15.58 20.09 -28.46
CA ALA A 455 16.62 19.09 -28.69
C ALA A 455 17.08 18.49 -27.36
N PRO A 456 17.46 17.20 -27.33
CA PRO A 456 18.00 16.57 -26.13
C PRO A 456 19.35 17.19 -25.73
N SER A 457 19.65 17.20 -24.43
CA SER A 457 20.99 17.58 -23.95
C SER A 457 22.05 16.58 -24.44
N GLU A 458 23.30 17.04 -24.54
CA GLU A 458 24.47 16.18 -24.76
C GLU A 458 24.72 15.23 -23.58
N ARG A 459 24.24 15.58 -22.39
CA ARG A 459 24.33 14.77 -21.17
C ARG A 459 23.06 13.98 -20.93
N GLY A 460 23.15 12.99 -20.03
CA GLY A 460 21.97 12.34 -19.51
C GLY A 460 21.03 13.34 -18.85
N MET A 461 19.72 13.12 -18.96
CA MET A 461 18.70 13.99 -18.38
C MET A 461 17.93 13.28 -17.28
N TYR A 462 17.40 14.03 -16.32
CA TYR A 462 16.41 13.54 -15.36
C TYR A 462 15.20 14.47 -15.34
N VAL A 463 14.00 13.94 -15.11
CA VAL A 463 12.79 14.78 -15.01
C VAL A 463 12.89 15.58 -13.73
N SER A 464 12.78 16.92 -13.79
CA SER A 464 12.93 17.73 -12.58
C SER A 464 11.80 17.50 -11.58
N ALA A 465 12.06 17.81 -10.31
CA ALA A 465 11.05 17.65 -9.24
C ALA A 465 9.77 18.45 -9.54
N ASN A 466 9.91 19.65 -10.09
CA ASN A 466 8.80 20.52 -10.49
C ASN A 466 7.98 19.88 -11.62
N LEU A 467 8.65 19.35 -12.64
CA LEU A 467 7.97 18.69 -13.75
C LEU A 467 7.27 17.40 -13.30
N GLN A 468 7.93 16.58 -12.48
CA GLN A 468 7.35 15.35 -11.93
C GLN A 468 6.10 15.61 -11.09
N THR A 469 6.17 16.58 -10.16
CA THR A 469 5.04 16.94 -9.28
C THR A 469 3.89 17.55 -10.06
N GLN A 470 4.16 18.31 -11.11
CA GLN A 470 3.15 18.85 -12.01
C GLN A 470 2.48 17.76 -12.85
N VAL A 471 3.24 16.81 -13.40
CA VAL A 471 2.68 15.65 -14.12
C VAL A 471 1.80 14.81 -13.19
N LEU A 472 2.25 14.55 -11.95
CA LEU A 472 1.44 13.84 -10.96
C LEU A 472 0.14 14.57 -10.64
N SER A 473 0.20 15.90 -10.45
CA SER A 473 -0.99 16.72 -10.25
C SER A 473 -1.95 16.63 -11.44
N ASP A 474 -1.43 16.70 -12.66
CA ASP A 474 -2.24 16.65 -13.88
C ASP A 474 -2.90 15.26 -14.03
N LEU A 475 -2.18 14.17 -13.72
CA LEU A 475 -2.73 12.81 -13.67
C LEU A 475 -3.86 12.68 -12.65
N LEU A 476 -3.71 13.23 -11.44
CA LEU A 476 -4.73 13.19 -10.39
C LEU A 476 -6.00 13.97 -10.78
N VAL A 477 -5.84 15.14 -11.41
CA VAL A 477 -6.97 15.94 -11.92
C VAL A 477 -7.75 15.16 -12.97
N ILE A 478 -7.06 14.57 -13.95
CA ILE A 478 -7.72 13.82 -15.02
C ILE A 478 -8.32 12.52 -14.50
N HIS A 479 -7.64 11.80 -13.61
CA HIS A 479 -8.20 10.61 -12.94
C HIS A 479 -9.50 10.92 -12.20
N THR A 480 -9.54 12.04 -11.49
CA THR A 480 -10.75 12.50 -10.79
C THR A 480 -11.88 12.81 -11.77
N ALA A 481 -11.58 13.52 -12.86
CA ALA A 481 -12.55 13.82 -13.92
C ALA A 481 -13.08 12.54 -14.60
N CYS A 482 -12.19 11.60 -14.94
CA CYS A 482 -12.57 10.29 -15.47
C CYS A 482 -13.50 9.54 -14.52
N SER A 483 -13.21 9.56 -13.21
CA SER A 483 -14.03 8.90 -12.19
C SER A 483 -15.42 9.53 -12.08
N GLN A 484 -15.54 10.86 -12.20
CA GLN A 484 -16.81 11.58 -12.21
C GLN A 484 -17.64 11.25 -13.46
N ILE A 485 -17.01 11.25 -14.64
CA ILE A 485 -17.66 10.87 -15.90
C ILE A 485 -18.11 9.41 -15.86
N LEU A 486 -17.27 8.50 -15.36
CA LEU A 486 -17.62 7.09 -15.15
C LEU A 486 -18.81 6.93 -14.20
N ALA A 487 -18.84 7.67 -13.08
CA ALA A 487 -19.93 7.59 -12.12
C ALA A 487 -21.27 8.02 -12.74
N ARG A 488 -21.27 9.10 -13.52
CA ARG A 488 -22.45 9.57 -14.25
C ARG A 488 -22.95 8.59 -15.32
N ARG A 489 -22.07 7.77 -15.89
CA ARG A 489 -22.44 6.75 -16.88
C ARG A 489 -22.95 5.44 -16.27
N LYS A 490 -22.69 5.23 -14.98
CA LYS A 490 -23.15 4.04 -14.23
C LYS A 490 -24.59 4.20 -13.73
N SER A 491 -25.02 5.44 -13.46
CA SER A 491 -26.44 5.80 -13.32
C SER A 491 -27.12 5.85 -14.67
#